data_AF-A0A135VF14-F1
#
_entry.id   AF-A0A135VF14-F1
#
_cell.length_a   1.000
_cell.length_b   1.000
_cell.length_c   1.000
_cell.angle_alpha   90.00
_cell.angle_beta   90.00
_cell.angle_gamma   90.00
#
_symmetry.space_group_name_H-M   'P 1'
#
loop_
_entity.id
_entity.type
_entity.pdbx_description
1 polymer ?
#
loop_
_entity_poly.entity_id
_entity_poly.type
_entity_poly.pdbx_seq_one_letter_code
_entity_poly.pdbx_strand_id
1 'polypeptide(L)'
;MLFPETVAMNVSERFLTIAGEIGAFTERLTGVSIVDAYFGPKEMDPKKMNGEKSASDIRHEIHIAFDAMRDEIKDPLRLEYLMGELHSLNMVVDWLDGTGLSYSELVEGLFHISMKKFTEAEIEKSIELVDDVLEGFPGDDLHDKITRFGKEGEITGDALQSLLEDELQQRALEIGQEFRNKIFTLLGASVPDKGVQYEAVRNQPWGGYNWYLGEFKSLNQFNIDRKFNRDTLQSTIYHEYEHHVSNLWREKAYLKTGNLELSIVLLHTGRCVISEGTADTAKEFLGVSEDDPRMIVLNALYPLRRMTQINAALLLNDERKSVEEAIDYLQHRGYRTQEAAEGAIDFISPTTKEGKINLFAPYIFTYFTGRMNFVYPTFLQAVDRDVLPEFFKTIYMNPYSGSSVTWNKAFEWM
;
A
#
# COMPACT_ATOMS: atom_id res chain seq x y z
N MET A 1 12.38 -48.65 -16.10
CA MET A 1 12.18 -47.19 -16.19
C MET A 1 11.19 -46.84 -15.11
N LEU A 2 11.67 -46.34 -13.98
CA LEU A 2 10.81 -45.70 -12.98
C LEU A 2 10.53 -44.30 -13.53
N PHE A 3 9.27 -43.99 -13.80
CA PHE A 3 8.85 -42.61 -14.02
C PHE A 3 9.22 -41.82 -12.75
N PRO A 4 9.83 -40.61 -12.86
CA PRO A 4 10.05 -39.81 -11.68
C PRO A 4 8.67 -39.53 -11.07
N GLU A 5 8.50 -39.90 -9.80
CA GLU A 5 7.35 -39.45 -9.02
C GLU A 5 7.32 -37.93 -9.13
N THR A 6 6.30 -37.39 -9.79
CA THR A 6 5.96 -35.98 -9.67
C THR A 6 5.72 -35.75 -8.18
N VAL A 7 6.71 -35.16 -7.51
CA VAL A 7 6.58 -34.72 -6.12
C VAL A 7 5.33 -33.84 -6.08
N ALA A 8 4.34 -34.25 -5.29
CA ALA A 8 3.13 -33.46 -5.14
C ALA A 8 3.52 -32.06 -4.67
N MET A 9 3.15 -31.04 -5.45
CA MET A 9 3.41 -29.64 -5.14
C MET A 9 2.78 -29.30 -3.78
N ASN A 10 3.60 -28.86 -2.83
CA ASN A 10 3.11 -28.46 -1.51
C ASN A 10 2.31 -27.14 -1.59
N VAL A 11 1.56 -26.84 -0.53
CA VAL A 11 0.70 -25.64 -0.49
C VAL A 11 1.43 -24.32 -0.79
N SER A 12 2.68 -24.15 -0.34
CA SER A 12 3.48 -22.93 -0.57
C SER A 12 3.86 -22.76 -2.04
N GLU A 13 4.31 -23.84 -2.68
CA GLU A 13 4.64 -23.86 -4.12
C GLU A 13 3.40 -23.62 -4.98
N ARG A 14 2.26 -24.20 -4.57
CA ARG A 14 0.98 -24.01 -5.25
C ARG A 14 0.50 -22.58 -5.18
N PHE A 15 0.53 -21.97 -4.00
CA PHE A 15 0.18 -20.57 -3.83
C PHE A 15 1.06 -19.66 -4.70
N LEU A 16 2.38 -19.86 -4.67
CA LEU A 16 3.32 -19.06 -5.47
C LEU A 16 3.05 -19.19 -6.98
N THR A 17 2.78 -20.41 -7.44
CA THR A 17 2.49 -20.69 -8.86
C THR A 17 1.21 -19.98 -9.29
N ILE A 18 0.12 -20.13 -8.53
CA ILE A 18 -1.16 -19.47 -8.82
C ILE A 18 -1.00 -17.95 -8.83
N ALA A 19 -0.31 -17.39 -7.83
CA ALA A 19 -0.08 -15.96 -7.74
C ALA A 19 0.70 -15.42 -8.95
N GLY A 20 1.72 -16.16 -9.41
CA GLY A 20 2.47 -15.79 -10.61
C GLY A 20 1.68 -15.92 -11.91
N GLU A 21 0.84 -16.94 -12.04
CA GLU A 21 -0.08 -17.11 -13.18
C GLU A 21 -1.10 -15.96 -13.23
N ILE A 22 -1.63 -15.53 -12.09
CA ILE A 22 -2.53 -14.38 -12.01
C ILE A 22 -1.77 -13.09 -12.33
N GLY A 23 -0.53 -12.93 -11.87
CA GLY A 23 0.32 -11.80 -12.26
C GLY A 23 0.50 -11.68 -13.77
N ALA A 24 0.80 -12.79 -14.45
CA ALA A 24 0.92 -12.82 -15.91
C ALA A 24 -0.44 -12.57 -16.60
N PHE A 25 -1.54 -13.08 -16.04
CA PHE A 25 -2.90 -12.83 -16.51
C PHE A 25 -3.28 -11.35 -16.43
N THR A 26 -3.00 -10.68 -15.30
CA THR A 26 -3.32 -9.25 -15.12
C THR A 26 -2.43 -8.36 -15.99
N GLU A 27 -1.14 -8.70 -16.11
CA GLU A 27 -0.20 -7.96 -16.96
C GLU A 27 -0.65 -7.99 -18.43
N ARG A 28 -1.07 -9.15 -18.92
CA ARG A 28 -1.61 -9.28 -20.28
C ARG A 28 -2.84 -8.40 -20.52
N LEU A 29 -3.77 -8.35 -19.56
CA LEU A 29 -5.05 -7.65 -19.74
C LEU A 29 -4.96 -6.14 -19.49
N THR A 30 -4.09 -5.72 -18.57
CA THR A 30 -4.06 -4.34 -18.06
C THR A 30 -2.74 -3.62 -18.33
N GLY A 31 -1.66 -4.38 -18.59
CA GLY A 31 -0.29 -3.87 -18.65
C GLY A 31 0.39 -3.81 -17.27
N VAL A 32 -0.27 -4.27 -16.20
CA VAL A 32 0.24 -4.25 -14.83
C VAL A 32 0.08 -5.63 -14.20
N SER A 33 1.17 -6.16 -13.63
CA SER A 33 1.13 -7.38 -12.83
C SER A 33 0.70 -7.07 -11.40
N ILE A 34 -0.11 -7.95 -10.81
CA ILE A 34 -0.38 -7.89 -9.37
C ILE A 34 0.81 -8.32 -8.50
N VAL A 35 1.84 -8.89 -9.11
CA VAL A 35 3.08 -9.25 -8.40
C VAL A 35 3.93 -8.00 -8.26
N ASP A 36 3.93 -7.43 -7.05
CA ASP A 36 4.64 -6.21 -6.71
C ASP A 36 6.15 -6.46 -6.55
N ALA A 37 6.50 -7.50 -5.80
CA ALA A 37 7.88 -7.92 -5.59
C ALA A 37 8.01 -9.43 -5.50
N TYR A 38 9.18 -9.94 -5.88
CA TYR A 38 9.53 -11.34 -5.74
C TYR A 38 11.01 -11.49 -5.42
N PHE A 39 11.33 -12.29 -4.41
CA PHE A 39 12.69 -12.55 -3.92
C PHE A 39 12.89 -14.03 -3.55
N GLY A 40 12.10 -14.91 -4.16
CA GLY A 40 12.19 -16.37 -4.01
C GLY A 40 13.20 -17.01 -4.96
N PRO A 41 13.15 -18.35 -5.10
CA PRO A 41 14.05 -19.10 -5.98
C PRO A 41 13.88 -18.70 -7.45
N LYS A 42 14.98 -18.61 -8.20
CA LYS A 42 14.98 -18.12 -9.59
C LYS A 42 14.14 -19.00 -10.52
N GLU A 43 14.09 -20.29 -10.26
CA GLU A 43 13.32 -21.30 -11.00
C GLU A 43 11.81 -21.12 -10.86
N MET A 44 11.35 -20.48 -9.79
CA MET A 44 9.92 -20.21 -9.50
C MET A 44 9.53 -18.75 -9.72
N ASP A 45 10.36 -17.97 -10.42
CA ASP A 45 10.11 -16.56 -10.72
C ASP A 45 8.75 -16.37 -11.41
N PRO A 46 7.80 -15.60 -10.81
CA PRO A 46 6.50 -15.30 -11.37
C PRO A 46 6.53 -14.78 -12.81
N LYS A 47 7.58 -14.06 -13.20
CA LYS A 47 7.73 -13.52 -14.58
C LYS A 47 7.92 -14.61 -15.64
N LYS A 48 8.16 -15.85 -15.22
CA LYS A 48 8.29 -17.03 -16.11
C LYS A 48 7.00 -17.84 -16.20
N MET A 49 5.98 -17.49 -15.43
CA MET A 49 4.72 -18.22 -15.40
C MET A 49 3.93 -17.99 -16.69
N ASN A 50 3.08 -18.96 -17.04
CA ASN A 50 2.31 -18.90 -18.26
C ASN A 50 1.11 -17.94 -18.11
N GLY A 51 1.14 -16.81 -18.80
CA GLY A 51 0.03 -15.84 -18.85
C GLY A 51 -1.13 -16.20 -19.78
N GLU A 52 -1.09 -17.35 -20.47
CA GLU A 52 -2.12 -17.76 -21.42
C GLU A 52 -3.30 -18.52 -20.79
N LYS A 53 -3.21 -18.89 -19.50
CA LYS A 53 -4.32 -19.58 -18.82
C LYS A 53 -5.62 -18.77 -18.88
N SER A 54 -6.73 -19.48 -19.06
CA SER A 54 -8.06 -18.86 -19.00
C SER A 54 -8.46 -18.55 -17.56
N ALA A 55 -9.36 -17.58 -17.36
CA ALA A 55 -9.91 -17.29 -16.03
C ALA A 55 -10.55 -18.53 -15.38
N SER A 56 -11.20 -19.38 -16.18
CA SER A 56 -11.78 -20.65 -15.71
C SER A 56 -10.73 -21.62 -15.19
N ASP A 57 -9.60 -21.75 -15.88
CA ASP A 57 -8.52 -22.65 -15.44
C ASP A 57 -7.87 -22.14 -14.15
N ILE A 58 -7.64 -20.82 -14.05
CA ILE A 58 -7.09 -20.19 -12.85
C ILE A 58 -8.03 -20.42 -11.65
N ARG A 59 -9.34 -20.19 -11.82
CA ARG A 59 -10.33 -20.46 -10.76
C ARG A 59 -10.34 -21.92 -10.30
N HIS A 60 -10.15 -22.86 -11.23
CA HIS A 60 -10.06 -24.27 -10.89
C HIS A 60 -8.84 -24.56 -10.00
N GLU A 61 -7.67 -24.01 -10.34
CA GLU A 61 -6.45 -24.15 -9.53
C GLU A 61 -6.58 -23.48 -8.15
N ILE A 62 -7.22 -22.32 -8.08
CA ILE A 62 -7.57 -21.65 -6.82
C ILE A 62 -8.44 -22.55 -5.94
N HIS A 63 -9.46 -23.19 -6.50
CA HIS A 63 -10.34 -24.08 -5.74
C HIS A 63 -9.57 -25.27 -5.16
N ILE A 64 -8.70 -25.89 -5.95
CA ILE A 64 -7.82 -26.97 -5.49
C ILE A 64 -6.88 -26.48 -4.37
N ALA A 65 -6.34 -25.26 -4.50
CA ALA A 65 -5.47 -24.69 -3.49
C ALA A 65 -6.19 -24.42 -2.16
N PHE A 66 -7.46 -23.99 -2.18
CA PHE A 66 -8.26 -23.84 -0.96
C PHE A 66 -8.39 -25.15 -0.18
N ASP A 67 -8.65 -26.26 -0.88
CA ASP A 67 -8.79 -27.57 -0.23
C ASP A 67 -7.45 -28.07 0.32
N ALA A 68 -6.38 -27.97 -0.48
CA ALA A 68 -5.03 -28.32 -0.04
C ALA A 68 -4.58 -27.51 1.19
N MET A 69 -4.89 -26.20 1.24
CA MET A 69 -4.57 -25.35 2.40
C MET A 69 -5.21 -25.84 3.69
N ARG A 70 -6.50 -26.20 3.66
CA ARG A 70 -7.23 -26.70 4.84
C ARG A 70 -6.66 -28.02 5.36
N ASP A 71 -6.19 -28.86 4.46
CA ASP A 71 -5.63 -30.17 4.81
C ASP A 71 -4.19 -30.06 5.32
N GLU A 72 -3.34 -29.25 4.68
CA GLU A 72 -1.90 -29.19 4.94
C GLU A 72 -1.52 -28.19 6.06
N ILE A 73 -2.18 -27.03 6.14
CA ILE A 73 -1.77 -25.95 7.06
C ILE A 73 -2.41 -26.15 8.44
N LYS A 74 -1.56 -26.35 9.46
CA LYS A 74 -2.01 -26.52 10.85
C LYS A 74 -2.00 -25.25 11.68
N ASP A 75 -1.17 -24.26 11.30
CA ASP A 75 -1.16 -22.97 11.97
C ASP A 75 -2.40 -22.16 11.58
N PRO A 76 -3.28 -21.82 12.53
CA PRO A 76 -4.59 -21.23 12.21
C PRO A 76 -4.49 -19.79 11.72
N LEU A 77 -3.40 -19.06 12.02
CA LEU A 77 -3.23 -17.69 11.53
C LEU A 77 -2.69 -17.70 10.09
N ARG A 78 -1.71 -18.56 9.79
CA ARG A 78 -1.19 -18.82 8.44
C ARG A 78 -2.28 -19.30 7.50
N LEU A 79 -3.13 -20.23 7.95
CA LEU A 79 -4.25 -20.73 7.14
C LEU A 79 -5.20 -19.59 6.77
N GLU A 80 -5.61 -18.80 7.75
CA GLU A 80 -6.54 -17.69 7.55
C GLU A 80 -5.95 -16.59 6.66
N TYR A 81 -4.68 -16.26 6.86
CA TYR A 81 -3.93 -15.36 5.97
C TYR A 81 -3.96 -15.85 4.52
N LEU A 82 -3.54 -17.11 4.28
CA LEU A 82 -3.43 -17.65 2.93
C LEU A 82 -4.79 -17.82 2.24
N MET A 83 -5.83 -18.20 2.99
CA MET A 83 -7.19 -18.23 2.47
C MET A 83 -7.68 -16.83 2.07
N GLY A 84 -7.37 -15.81 2.87
CA GLY A 84 -7.69 -14.42 2.56
C GLY A 84 -6.98 -13.90 1.30
N GLU A 85 -5.67 -14.14 1.18
CA GLU A 85 -4.90 -13.78 -0.02
C GLU A 85 -5.48 -14.48 -1.26
N LEU A 86 -5.73 -15.78 -1.19
CA LEU A 86 -6.25 -16.56 -2.31
C LEU A 86 -7.68 -16.14 -2.71
N HIS A 87 -8.51 -15.75 -1.74
CA HIS A 87 -9.82 -15.15 -2.02
C HIS A 87 -9.68 -13.84 -2.81
N SER A 88 -8.78 -12.97 -2.36
CA SER A 88 -8.51 -11.69 -3.03
C SER A 88 -8.02 -11.90 -4.46
N LEU A 89 -7.14 -12.88 -4.67
CA LEU A 89 -6.67 -13.31 -5.98
C LEU A 89 -7.79 -13.83 -6.88
N ASN A 90 -8.75 -14.59 -6.34
CA ASN A 90 -9.94 -15.01 -7.08
C ASN A 90 -10.78 -13.79 -7.51
N MET A 91 -10.94 -12.79 -6.65
CA MET A 91 -11.67 -11.56 -6.95
C MET A 91 -11.01 -10.75 -8.08
N VAL A 92 -9.68 -10.71 -8.14
CA VAL A 92 -8.95 -10.13 -9.29
C VAL A 92 -9.30 -10.85 -10.59
N VAL A 93 -9.32 -12.19 -10.58
CA VAL A 93 -9.66 -12.98 -11.77
C VAL A 93 -11.10 -12.72 -12.20
N ASP A 94 -12.06 -12.74 -11.27
CA ASP A 94 -13.47 -12.50 -11.55
C ASP A 94 -13.71 -11.09 -12.10
N TRP A 95 -13.03 -10.08 -11.52
CA TRP A 95 -13.10 -8.70 -12.00
C TRP A 95 -12.65 -8.58 -13.46
N LEU A 96 -11.49 -9.15 -13.79
CA LEU A 96 -10.90 -9.02 -15.13
C LEU A 96 -11.54 -9.95 -16.17
N ASP A 97 -12.23 -11.01 -15.74
CA ASP A 97 -13.07 -11.87 -16.59
C ASP A 97 -14.42 -11.20 -16.93
N GLY A 98 -14.70 -10.01 -16.38
CA GLY A 98 -15.92 -9.26 -16.63
C GLY A 98 -17.13 -9.80 -15.88
N THR A 99 -16.90 -10.53 -14.78
CA THR A 99 -17.97 -10.87 -13.83
C THR A 99 -18.53 -9.54 -13.32
N GLY A 100 -19.83 -9.30 -13.48
CA GLY A 100 -20.46 -7.98 -13.26
C GLY A 100 -20.53 -7.53 -11.80
N LEU A 101 -19.39 -7.49 -11.11
CA LEU A 101 -19.21 -7.06 -9.73
C LEU A 101 -19.54 -5.57 -9.60
N SER A 102 -20.25 -5.22 -8.54
CA SER A 102 -20.32 -3.84 -8.07
C SER A 102 -18.96 -3.39 -7.52
N TYR A 103 -18.77 -2.08 -7.43
CA TYR A 103 -17.51 -1.54 -6.89
C TYR A 103 -17.32 -1.90 -5.41
N SER A 104 -18.41 -1.98 -4.63
CA SER A 104 -18.37 -2.44 -3.23
C SER A 104 -17.91 -3.90 -3.13
N GLU A 105 -18.50 -4.80 -3.92
CA GLU A 105 -18.11 -6.21 -3.95
C GLU A 105 -16.64 -6.38 -4.32
N LEU A 106 -16.15 -5.58 -5.27
CA LEU A 106 -14.74 -5.57 -5.65
C LEU A 106 -13.85 -5.13 -4.48
N VAL A 107 -14.11 -3.96 -3.88
CA VAL A 107 -13.29 -3.43 -2.78
C VAL A 107 -13.31 -4.37 -1.57
N GLU A 108 -14.48 -4.88 -1.19
CA GLU A 108 -14.65 -5.81 -0.08
C GLU A 108 -13.94 -7.15 -0.35
N GLY A 109 -14.08 -7.70 -1.56
CA GLY A 109 -13.44 -8.96 -1.92
C GLY A 109 -11.92 -8.90 -2.04
N LEU A 110 -11.37 -7.77 -2.54
CA LEU A 110 -9.92 -7.59 -2.66
C LEU A 110 -9.24 -7.35 -1.31
N PHE A 111 -9.85 -6.52 -0.46
CA PHE A 111 -9.17 -5.95 0.70
C PHE A 111 -9.74 -6.41 2.03
N HIS A 112 -10.85 -7.16 2.03
CA HIS A 112 -11.53 -7.63 3.24
C HIS A 112 -11.90 -6.48 4.19
N ILE A 113 -12.30 -5.35 3.62
CA ILE A 113 -12.75 -4.14 4.33
C ILE A 113 -14.04 -3.63 3.73
N SER A 114 -14.92 -3.07 4.56
CA SER A 114 -16.14 -2.43 4.07
C SER A 114 -15.82 -1.13 3.34
N MET A 115 -16.43 -0.95 2.17
CA MET A 115 -16.38 0.31 1.44
C MET A 115 -17.17 1.38 2.20
N LYS A 116 -16.53 2.52 2.54
CA LYS A 116 -17.17 3.63 3.26
C LYS A 116 -17.20 4.89 2.40
N LYS A 117 -18.39 5.47 2.24
CA LYS A 117 -18.58 6.86 1.80
C LYS A 117 -18.56 7.79 3.01
N PHE A 118 -17.77 8.85 2.97
CA PHE A 118 -17.77 9.87 4.00
C PHE A 118 -18.91 10.86 3.78
N THR A 119 -19.61 11.19 4.85
CA THR A 119 -20.71 12.16 4.83
C THR A 119 -20.18 13.58 4.70
N GLU A 120 -20.99 14.50 4.17
CA GLU A 120 -20.61 15.91 4.09
C GLU A 120 -20.28 16.52 5.46
N ALA A 121 -20.92 16.05 6.54
CA ALA A 121 -20.59 16.49 7.90
C ALA A 121 -19.20 16.03 8.37
N GLU A 122 -18.76 14.82 8.00
CA GLU A 122 -17.40 14.35 8.29
C GLU A 122 -16.35 15.14 7.50
N ILE A 123 -16.64 15.46 6.23
CA ILE A 123 -15.78 16.30 5.40
C ILE A 123 -15.70 17.72 5.97
N GLU A 124 -16.83 18.34 6.33
CA GLU A 124 -16.86 19.70 6.89
C GLU A 124 -16.05 19.80 8.18
N LYS A 125 -16.21 18.84 9.09
CA LYS A 125 -15.41 18.78 10.31
C LYS A 125 -13.90 18.71 10.03
N SER A 126 -13.51 18.01 8.97
CA SER A 126 -12.10 17.95 8.58
C SER A 126 -11.61 19.23 7.90
N ILE A 127 -12.49 19.97 7.22
CA ILE A 127 -12.19 21.29 6.67
C ILE A 127 -11.99 22.29 7.81
N GLU A 128 -12.85 22.28 8.83
CA GLU A 128 -12.71 23.12 10.04
C GLU A 128 -11.35 22.90 10.72
N LEU A 129 -10.93 21.64 10.89
CA LEU A 129 -9.60 21.33 11.46
C LEU A 129 -8.45 21.86 10.60
N VAL A 130 -8.60 21.86 9.27
CA VAL A 130 -7.59 22.40 8.34
C VAL A 130 -7.55 23.93 8.41
N ASP A 131 -8.71 24.59 8.53
CA ASP A 131 -8.78 26.05 8.66
C ASP A 131 -8.15 26.54 9.98
N ASP A 132 -8.45 25.85 11.09
CA ASP A 132 -7.89 26.15 12.41
C ASP A 132 -6.35 26.13 12.39
N VAL A 133 -5.73 25.09 11.82
CA VAL A 133 -4.25 25.00 11.76
C VAL A 133 -3.63 25.99 10.77
N LEU A 134 -4.42 26.51 9.83
CA LEU A 134 -4.01 27.52 8.85
C LEU A 134 -4.32 28.96 9.28
N GLU A 135 -4.88 29.20 10.47
CA GLU A 135 -5.22 30.55 10.95
C GLU A 135 -4.00 31.50 10.92
N GLY A 136 -2.82 31.00 11.29
CA GLY A 136 -1.56 31.74 11.30
C GLY A 136 -0.83 31.85 9.95
N PHE A 137 -1.35 31.24 8.89
CA PHE A 137 -0.72 31.22 7.57
C PHE A 137 -1.29 32.31 6.65
N PRO A 138 -0.48 32.87 5.73
CA PRO A 138 -0.91 33.96 4.86
C PRO A 138 -1.96 33.49 3.83
N GLY A 139 -3.00 34.30 3.65
CA GLY A 139 -4.02 34.12 2.61
C GLY A 139 -5.32 34.82 2.98
N ASP A 140 -6.13 35.14 1.97
CA ASP A 140 -7.39 35.88 2.17
C ASP A 140 -8.55 34.97 2.63
N ASP A 141 -8.58 33.73 2.14
CA ASP A 141 -9.51 32.66 2.53
C ASP A 141 -8.80 31.30 2.59
N LEU A 142 -9.50 30.25 3.01
CA LEU A 142 -8.93 28.91 3.15
C LEU A 142 -8.33 28.37 1.85
N HIS A 143 -8.94 28.65 0.70
CA HIS A 143 -8.45 28.20 -0.59
C HIS A 143 -7.13 28.90 -0.96
N ASP A 144 -7.04 30.22 -0.76
CA ASP A 144 -5.82 30.99 -0.97
C ASP A 144 -4.71 30.53 0.00
N LYS A 145 -5.02 30.32 1.28
CA LYS A 145 -4.07 29.81 2.28
C LYS A 145 -3.47 28.46 1.87
N ILE A 146 -4.30 27.48 1.51
CA ILE A 146 -3.83 26.15 1.09
C ILE A 146 -3.01 26.24 -0.21
N THR A 147 -3.44 27.06 -1.15
CA THR A 147 -2.72 27.26 -2.43
C THR A 147 -1.33 27.85 -2.20
N ARG A 148 -1.21 28.88 -1.36
CA ARG A 148 0.07 29.49 -0.99
C ARG A 148 0.96 28.51 -0.23
N PHE A 149 0.40 27.82 0.77
CA PHE A 149 1.10 26.82 1.55
C PHE A 149 1.75 25.75 0.66
N GLY A 150 1.00 25.24 -0.31
CA GLY A 150 1.49 24.25 -1.27
C GLY A 150 2.60 24.80 -2.18
N LYS A 151 2.44 26.02 -2.68
CA LYS A 151 3.37 26.68 -3.60
C LYS A 151 4.73 27.01 -2.97
N GLU A 152 4.74 27.41 -1.70
CA GLU A 152 5.99 27.74 -0.99
C GLU A 152 6.98 26.57 -0.89
N GLY A 153 6.48 25.34 -0.83
CA GLY A 153 7.32 24.13 -0.77
C GLY A 153 7.51 23.44 -2.11
N GLU A 154 7.03 24.02 -3.22
CA GLU A 154 7.07 23.39 -4.54
C GLU A 154 8.50 23.19 -5.04
N ILE A 155 8.81 21.98 -5.51
CA ILE A 155 10.09 21.61 -6.10
C ILE A 155 9.87 20.74 -7.34
N THR A 156 10.67 20.99 -8.38
CA THR A 156 10.52 20.36 -9.70
C THR A 156 11.88 20.22 -10.40
N GLY A 157 11.94 19.42 -11.47
CA GLY A 157 13.09 19.35 -12.38
C GLY A 157 14.41 19.02 -11.69
N ASP A 158 15.47 19.72 -12.06
CA ASP A 158 16.84 19.46 -11.58
C ASP A 158 16.97 19.64 -10.06
N ALA A 159 16.22 20.58 -9.47
CA ALA A 159 16.23 20.79 -8.02
C ALA A 159 15.60 19.60 -7.28
N LEU A 160 14.54 19.01 -7.83
CA LEU A 160 13.94 17.79 -7.30
C LEU A 160 14.88 16.60 -7.47
N GLN A 161 15.56 16.49 -8.61
CA GLN A 161 16.55 15.44 -8.83
C GLN A 161 17.67 15.50 -7.79
N SER A 162 18.27 16.67 -7.55
CA SER A 162 19.31 16.83 -6.51
C SER A 162 18.78 16.55 -5.10
N LEU A 163 17.55 16.97 -4.78
CA LEU A 163 16.91 16.64 -3.49
C LEU A 163 16.80 15.12 -3.30
N LEU A 164 16.38 14.39 -4.33
CA LEU A 164 16.20 12.94 -4.29
C LEU A 164 17.52 12.19 -4.14
N GLU A 165 18.48 12.49 -5.00
CA GLU A 165 19.73 11.72 -5.13
C GLU A 165 20.73 12.03 -3.99
N ASP A 166 20.64 13.22 -3.38
CA ASP A 166 21.56 13.62 -2.30
C ASP A 166 20.86 13.64 -0.92
N GLU A 167 19.93 14.57 -0.72
CA GLU A 167 19.37 14.88 0.59
C GLU A 167 18.44 13.76 1.09
N LEU A 168 17.53 13.26 0.25
CA LEU A 168 16.63 12.17 0.63
C LEU A 168 17.38 10.83 0.76
N GLN A 169 18.42 10.61 -0.05
CA GLN A 169 19.28 9.44 0.09
C GLN A 169 19.98 9.42 1.45
N GLN A 170 20.51 10.56 1.90
CA GLN A 170 21.13 10.69 3.23
C GLN A 170 20.07 10.54 4.34
N ARG A 171 18.90 11.15 4.17
CA ARG A 171 17.81 11.06 5.14
C ARG A 171 17.28 9.64 5.32
N ALA A 172 17.24 8.85 4.25
CA ALA A 172 16.86 7.44 4.34
C ALA A 172 17.84 6.62 5.20
N LEU A 173 19.15 6.93 5.15
CA LEU A 173 20.13 6.27 6.04
C LEU A 173 19.86 6.59 7.51
N GLU A 174 19.49 7.85 7.81
CA GLU A 174 19.11 8.29 9.14
C GLU A 174 17.84 7.59 9.63
N ILE A 175 16.80 7.55 8.80
CA ILE A 175 15.55 6.86 9.10
C ILE A 175 15.80 5.37 9.39
N GLY A 176 16.61 4.70 8.59
CA GLY A 176 17.02 3.32 8.87
C GLY A 176 17.71 3.16 10.22
N GLN A 177 18.56 4.12 10.59
CA GLN A 177 19.17 4.12 11.92
C GLN A 177 18.14 4.35 13.03
N GLU A 178 17.13 5.18 12.81
CA GLU A 178 16.03 5.39 13.74
C GLU A 178 15.20 4.12 13.94
N PHE A 179 14.82 3.42 12.85
CA PHE A 179 14.14 2.12 12.93
C PHE A 179 14.96 1.11 13.73
N ARG A 180 16.27 1.03 13.48
CA ARG A 180 17.17 0.16 14.25
C ARG A 180 17.18 0.53 15.74
N ASN A 181 17.36 1.80 16.06
CA ASN A 181 17.53 2.27 17.44
C ASN A 181 16.24 2.20 18.25
N LYS A 182 15.11 2.55 17.64
CA LYS A 182 13.80 2.68 18.31
C LYS A 182 13.01 1.39 18.22
N ILE A 183 12.80 0.86 17.01
CA ILE A 183 11.89 -0.29 16.80
C ILE A 183 12.63 -1.61 16.96
N PHE A 184 13.77 -1.83 16.30
CA PHE A 184 14.44 -3.15 16.35
C PHE A 184 15.01 -3.45 17.73
N THR A 185 15.42 -2.42 18.48
CA THR A 185 15.73 -2.54 19.91
C THR A 185 14.54 -3.06 20.72
N LEU A 186 13.33 -2.51 20.53
CA LEU A 186 12.11 -2.97 21.21
C LEU A 186 11.73 -4.40 20.82
N LEU A 187 11.97 -4.79 19.56
CA LEU A 187 11.77 -6.16 19.09
C LEU A 187 12.72 -7.16 19.78
N GLY A 188 13.89 -6.72 20.24
CA GLY A 188 14.95 -7.60 20.75
C GLY A 188 15.57 -8.48 19.65
N ALA A 189 15.47 -8.08 18.39
CA ALA A 189 15.95 -8.83 17.23
C ALA A 189 16.45 -7.90 16.12
N SER A 190 17.45 -8.36 15.36
CA SER A 190 18.00 -7.62 14.21
C SER A 190 17.70 -8.31 12.89
N VAL A 191 17.63 -7.55 11.80
CA VAL A 191 17.48 -8.02 10.43
C VAL A 191 18.53 -7.33 9.56
N PRO A 192 19.12 -7.98 8.53
CA PRO A 192 19.95 -7.27 7.58
C PRO A 192 19.14 -6.16 6.91
N ASP A 193 19.76 -5.01 6.77
CA ASP A 193 19.19 -3.82 6.15
C ASP A 193 20.31 -3.25 5.27
N LYS A 194 20.16 -3.42 3.96
CA LYS A 194 21.11 -2.88 2.98
C LYS A 194 20.60 -1.56 2.38
N GLY A 195 19.57 -0.97 2.98
CA GLY A 195 19.07 0.35 2.67
C GLY A 195 18.19 0.43 1.42
N VAL A 196 17.78 1.67 1.17
CA VAL A 196 16.93 2.08 0.07
C VAL A 196 17.71 3.05 -0.80
N GLN A 197 17.80 2.76 -2.09
CA GLN A 197 18.35 3.70 -3.08
C GLN A 197 17.22 4.61 -3.60
N TYR A 198 17.51 5.89 -3.81
CA TYR A 198 16.59 6.85 -4.42
C TYR A 198 17.05 7.20 -5.84
N GLU A 199 16.12 7.19 -6.79
CA GLU A 199 16.40 7.49 -8.20
C GLU A 199 15.32 8.42 -8.78
N ALA A 200 15.77 9.42 -9.52
CA ALA A 200 14.88 10.24 -10.34
C ALA A 200 14.64 9.57 -11.70
N VAL A 201 13.37 9.42 -12.07
CA VAL A 201 12.97 8.86 -13.37
C VAL A 201 12.05 9.80 -14.12
N ARG A 202 11.88 9.56 -15.42
CA ARG A 202 10.98 10.31 -16.30
C ARG A 202 10.06 9.37 -17.07
N ASN A 203 9.00 9.92 -17.63
CA ASN A 203 8.00 9.27 -18.47
C ASN A 203 7.29 8.10 -17.77
N GLN A 204 7.16 8.16 -16.45
CA GLN A 204 6.44 7.15 -15.68
C GLN A 204 4.98 7.56 -15.43
N PRO A 205 4.03 6.62 -15.40
CA PRO A 205 2.63 6.93 -15.16
C PRO A 205 2.31 7.23 -13.69
N TRP A 206 3.24 6.99 -12.78
CA TRP A 206 3.12 7.18 -11.32
C TRP A 206 3.99 8.35 -10.82
N GLY A 207 3.78 8.76 -9.56
CA GLY A 207 4.54 9.82 -8.91
C GLY A 207 5.79 9.31 -8.19
N GLY A 208 5.65 8.28 -7.36
CA GLY A 208 6.76 7.52 -6.79
C GLY A 208 6.39 6.05 -6.70
N TYR A 209 7.40 5.18 -6.63
CA TYR A 209 7.21 3.74 -6.47
C TYR A 209 8.37 3.12 -5.68
N ASN A 210 8.06 2.24 -4.73
CA ASN A 210 9.03 1.40 -4.03
C ASN A 210 9.15 0.04 -4.72
N TRP A 211 10.37 -0.32 -5.08
CA TRP A 211 10.70 -1.65 -5.59
C TRP A 211 11.49 -2.39 -4.51
N TYR A 212 10.91 -3.42 -3.91
CA TYR A 212 11.68 -4.35 -3.09
C TYR A 212 12.44 -5.33 -3.98
N LEU A 213 13.77 -5.26 -3.93
CA LEU A 213 14.66 -5.99 -4.85
C LEU A 213 15.07 -7.37 -4.32
N GLY A 214 14.67 -7.71 -3.09
CA GLY A 214 15.23 -8.84 -2.36
C GLY A 214 16.64 -8.57 -1.86
N GLU A 215 17.25 -9.57 -1.23
CA GLU A 215 18.54 -9.46 -0.57
C GLU A 215 18.61 -8.30 0.45
N PHE A 216 17.48 -7.93 1.05
CA PHE A 216 17.36 -6.82 2.00
C PHE A 216 17.63 -5.43 1.40
N LYS A 217 17.27 -5.20 0.14
CA LYS A 217 17.45 -3.92 -0.59
C LYS A 217 16.14 -3.43 -1.20
N SER A 218 15.96 -2.11 -1.25
CA SER A 218 14.90 -1.47 -2.04
C SER A 218 15.44 -0.38 -2.96
N LEU A 219 14.65 -0.04 -3.97
CA LEU A 219 14.83 1.11 -4.84
C LEU A 219 13.54 1.94 -4.86
N ASN A 220 13.62 3.18 -4.44
CA ASN A 220 12.55 4.15 -4.61
C ASN A 220 12.82 4.98 -5.85
N GLN A 221 11.87 5.01 -6.76
CA GLN A 221 11.93 5.85 -7.94
C GLN A 221 10.88 6.95 -7.85
N PHE A 222 11.23 8.16 -8.27
CA PHE A 222 10.31 9.30 -8.29
C PHE A 222 10.28 9.92 -9.68
N ASN A 223 9.07 10.11 -10.22
CA ASN A 223 8.87 10.70 -11.52
C ASN A 223 9.00 12.23 -11.46
N ILE A 224 10.16 12.74 -11.89
CA ILE A 224 10.49 14.17 -11.82
C ILE A 224 9.83 15.01 -12.93
N ASP A 225 8.96 14.41 -13.75
CA ASP A 225 8.08 15.15 -14.64
C ASP A 225 6.89 15.78 -13.89
N ARG A 226 6.66 15.39 -12.63
CA ARG A 226 5.64 15.95 -11.74
C ARG A 226 6.24 16.96 -10.78
N LYS A 227 5.38 17.84 -10.25
CA LYS A 227 5.74 18.73 -9.15
C LYS A 227 5.54 18.03 -7.81
N PHE A 228 6.47 18.26 -6.90
CA PHE A 228 6.41 17.78 -5.53
C PHE A 228 6.44 18.95 -4.56
N ASN A 229 6.05 18.67 -3.32
CA ASN A 229 6.25 19.58 -2.21
C ASN A 229 7.33 18.98 -1.29
N ARG A 230 8.36 19.77 -0.96
CA ARG A 230 9.50 19.34 -0.13
C ARG A 230 9.06 18.78 1.22
N ASP A 231 8.08 19.41 1.87
CA ASP A 231 7.59 19.00 3.19
C ASP A 231 6.84 17.67 3.10
N THR A 232 6.05 17.47 2.04
CA THR A 232 5.39 16.19 1.80
C THR A 232 6.41 15.09 1.47
N LEU A 233 7.45 15.37 0.68
CA LEU A 233 8.51 14.41 0.38
C LEU A 233 9.24 13.93 1.64
N GLN A 234 9.43 14.80 2.63
CA GLN A 234 9.98 14.40 3.93
C GLN A 234 9.07 13.42 4.67
N SER A 235 7.75 13.49 4.51
CA SER A 235 6.85 12.47 5.05
C SER A 235 6.88 11.18 4.23
N THR A 236 6.92 11.30 2.89
CA THR A 236 6.96 10.16 1.97
C THR A 236 8.14 9.24 2.24
N ILE A 237 9.32 9.77 2.56
CA ILE A 237 10.47 8.90 2.84
C ILE A 237 10.28 8.00 4.06
N TYR A 238 9.55 8.43 5.10
CA TYR A 238 9.24 7.56 6.25
C TYR A 238 8.30 6.43 5.83
N HIS A 239 7.28 6.78 5.04
CA HIS A 239 6.32 5.85 4.47
C HIS A 239 7.03 4.78 3.63
N GLU A 240 7.86 5.19 2.66
CA GLU A 240 8.57 4.25 1.80
C GLU A 240 9.62 3.41 2.55
N TYR A 241 10.25 3.97 3.59
CA TYR A 241 11.19 3.21 4.41
C TYR A 241 10.49 2.16 5.26
N GLU A 242 9.24 2.40 5.67
CA GLU A 242 8.44 1.41 6.37
C GLU A 242 8.12 0.21 5.48
N HIS A 243 7.72 0.44 4.21
CA HIS A 243 7.57 -0.65 3.24
C HIS A 243 8.85 -1.48 3.09
N HIS A 244 10.01 -0.82 3.06
CA HIS A 244 11.30 -1.51 3.09
C HIS A 244 11.43 -2.38 4.35
N VAL A 245 11.24 -1.81 5.54
CA VAL A 245 11.33 -2.51 6.82
C VAL A 245 10.38 -3.71 6.89
N SER A 246 9.12 -3.55 6.50
CA SER A 246 8.12 -4.62 6.43
C SER A 246 8.62 -5.80 5.57
N ASN A 247 9.20 -5.49 4.40
CA ASN A 247 9.75 -6.50 3.51
C ASN A 247 11.06 -7.12 4.01
N LEU A 248 11.92 -6.39 4.73
CA LEU A 248 13.11 -6.96 5.39
C LEU A 248 12.72 -8.10 6.33
N TRP A 249 11.73 -7.85 7.18
CA TRP A 249 11.26 -8.83 8.14
C TRP A 249 10.53 -10.00 7.49
N ARG A 250 9.77 -9.75 6.42
CA ARG A 250 9.17 -10.79 5.58
C ARG A 250 10.23 -11.68 4.92
N GLU A 251 11.28 -11.10 4.32
CA GLU A 251 12.38 -11.86 3.70
C GLU A 251 13.13 -12.69 4.75
N LYS A 252 13.38 -12.13 5.94
CA LYS A 252 13.97 -12.88 7.06
C LYS A 252 13.09 -14.07 7.47
N ALA A 253 11.77 -13.89 7.53
CA ALA A 253 10.84 -14.98 7.86
C ALA A 253 10.81 -16.05 6.75
N TYR A 254 10.82 -15.64 5.48
CA TYR A 254 10.95 -16.54 4.33
C TYR A 254 12.24 -17.38 4.44
N LEU A 255 13.40 -16.75 4.58
CA LEU A 255 14.69 -17.46 4.67
C LEU A 255 14.78 -18.40 5.88
N LYS A 256 14.08 -18.09 6.97
CA LYS A 256 14.04 -18.94 8.17
C LYS A 256 13.12 -20.16 8.00
N THR A 257 12.00 -20.00 7.31
CA THR A 257 10.93 -21.02 7.26
C THR A 257 10.94 -21.84 5.98
N GLY A 258 11.43 -21.28 4.87
CA GLY A 258 11.29 -21.86 3.53
C GLY A 258 9.89 -21.73 2.94
N ASN A 259 8.97 -21.03 3.61
CA ASN A 259 7.58 -20.86 3.15
C ASN A 259 7.54 -19.90 1.94
N LEU A 260 7.39 -20.46 0.73
CA LEU A 260 7.47 -19.72 -0.53
C LEU A 260 6.39 -18.64 -0.70
N GLU A 261 5.24 -18.73 -0.01
CA GLU A 261 4.26 -17.65 -0.05
C GLU A 261 4.81 -16.33 0.52
N LEU A 262 5.85 -16.39 1.36
CA LEU A 262 6.49 -15.21 1.93
C LEU A 262 7.51 -14.58 0.97
N SER A 263 7.90 -15.26 -0.11
CA SER A 263 8.87 -14.74 -1.08
C SER A 263 8.25 -13.89 -2.19
N ILE A 264 6.93 -13.71 -2.16
CA ILE A 264 6.15 -12.92 -3.11
C ILE A 264 5.36 -11.84 -2.35
N VAL A 265 5.28 -10.65 -2.93
CA VAL A 265 4.46 -9.53 -2.47
C VAL A 265 3.41 -9.26 -3.54
N LEU A 266 2.16 -9.19 -3.12
CA LEU A 266 1.00 -9.08 -4.00
C LEU A 266 0.27 -7.77 -3.75
N LEU A 267 -0.20 -7.15 -4.84
CA LEU A 267 -1.19 -6.09 -4.85
C LEU A 267 -2.59 -6.69 -4.70
N HIS A 268 -3.53 -5.86 -4.27
CA HIS A 268 -4.96 -6.18 -4.19
C HIS A 268 -5.29 -7.34 -3.25
N THR A 269 -4.62 -7.37 -2.09
CA THR A 269 -4.94 -8.30 -1.00
C THR A 269 -5.15 -7.56 0.32
N GLY A 270 -5.69 -8.26 1.33
CA GLY A 270 -5.83 -7.71 2.68
C GLY A 270 -4.51 -7.25 3.31
N ARG A 271 -3.36 -7.77 2.85
CA ARG A 271 -2.04 -7.29 3.23
C ARG A 271 -1.82 -5.83 2.86
N CYS A 272 -2.30 -5.38 1.69
CA CYS A 272 -2.12 -3.99 1.25
C CYS A 272 -2.72 -2.99 2.24
N VAL A 273 -3.87 -3.32 2.85
CA VAL A 273 -4.50 -2.47 3.87
C VAL A 273 -3.55 -2.22 5.04
N ILE A 274 -2.91 -3.28 5.55
CA ILE A 274 -2.01 -3.16 6.69
C ILE A 274 -0.68 -2.53 6.27
N SER A 275 -0.14 -2.90 5.11
CA SER A 275 1.11 -2.35 4.57
C SER A 275 1.04 -0.83 4.40
N GLU A 276 -0.05 -0.32 3.84
CA GLU A 276 -0.26 1.13 3.70
C GLU A 276 -0.56 1.78 5.07
N GLY A 277 -1.28 1.08 5.94
CA GLY A 277 -1.54 1.54 7.29
C GLY A 277 -0.28 1.71 8.14
N THR A 278 0.66 0.77 8.09
CA THR A 278 1.95 0.84 8.78
C THR A 278 2.82 1.93 8.19
N ALA A 279 2.89 2.02 6.86
CA ALA A 279 3.67 3.04 6.18
C ALA A 279 3.16 4.45 6.46
N ASP A 280 1.84 4.66 6.39
CA ASP A 280 1.26 5.94 6.75
C ASP A 280 1.46 6.26 8.25
N THR A 281 1.66 5.28 9.15
CA THR A 281 1.88 5.45 10.61
C THR A 281 3.37 5.47 11.03
N ALA A 282 4.30 5.41 10.07
CA ALA A 282 5.72 5.25 10.34
C ALA A 282 6.33 6.37 11.18
N LYS A 283 5.90 7.62 10.97
CA LYS A 283 6.39 8.79 11.73
C LYS A 283 6.05 8.67 13.22
N GLU A 284 4.82 8.24 13.52
CA GLU A 284 4.34 8.04 14.88
C GLU A 284 5.05 6.88 15.57
N PHE A 285 5.32 5.78 14.84
CA PHE A 285 6.12 4.67 15.38
C PHE A 285 7.52 5.12 15.83
N LEU A 286 8.12 6.05 15.09
CA LEU A 286 9.43 6.60 15.40
C LEU A 286 9.36 7.78 16.38
N GLY A 287 8.18 8.21 16.83
CA GLY A 287 8.02 9.37 17.70
C GLY A 287 8.62 10.64 17.11
N VAL A 288 8.48 10.84 15.80
CA VAL A 288 8.86 12.09 15.14
C VAL A 288 7.94 13.19 15.65
N SER A 289 8.48 14.13 16.44
CA SER A 289 7.71 15.27 16.95
C SER A 289 7.32 16.19 15.80
N GLU A 290 6.10 16.70 15.85
CA GLU A 290 5.50 17.52 14.80
C GLU A 290 5.30 18.96 15.27
N ASP A 291 6.28 19.49 16.00
CA ASP A 291 6.28 20.89 16.43
C ASP A 291 6.47 21.88 15.26
N ASP A 292 6.78 21.37 14.06
CA ASP A 292 6.83 22.16 12.83
C ASP A 292 5.40 22.54 12.37
N PRO A 293 5.05 23.84 12.34
CA PRO A 293 3.74 24.29 11.87
C PRO A 293 3.36 23.78 10.48
N ARG A 294 4.32 23.58 9.57
CA ARG A 294 4.03 23.06 8.23
C ARG A 294 3.64 21.59 8.27
N MET A 295 4.25 20.81 9.15
CA MET A 295 3.89 19.40 9.34
C MET A 295 2.50 19.27 9.95
N ILE A 296 2.15 20.11 10.91
CA ILE A 296 0.79 20.16 11.49
C ILE A 296 -0.26 20.37 10.38
N VAL A 297 -0.02 21.33 9.48
CA VAL A 297 -0.91 21.58 8.33
C VAL A 297 -1.00 20.36 7.40
N LEU A 298 0.13 19.73 7.07
CA LEU A 298 0.13 18.53 6.22
C LEU A 298 -0.65 17.36 6.85
N ASN A 299 -0.53 17.17 8.16
CA ASN A 299 -1.24 16.11 8.87
C ASN A 299 -2.74 16.39 8.99
N ALA A 300 -3.16 17.65 9.08
CA ALA A 300 -4.57 18.02 8.98
C ALA A 300 -5.12 17.85 7.55
N LEU A 301 -4.32 18.17 6.53
CA LEU A 301 -4.70 18.00 5.12
C LEU A 301 -4.80 16.53 4.69
N TYR A 302 -3.98 15.63 5.27
CA TYR A 302 -3.98 14.20 4.94
C TYR A 302 -5.38 13.55 5.03
N PRO A 303 -6.08 13.58 6.19
CA PRO A 303 -7.39 12.94 6.31
C PRO A 303 -8.41 13.57 5.35
N LEU A 304 -8.45 14.91 5.24
CA LEU A 304 -9.35 15.60 4.31
C LEU A 304 -9.15 15.11 2.87
N ARG A 305 -7.89 15.09 2.41
CA ARG A 305 -7.54 14.71 1.04
C ARG A 305 -7.76 13.24 0.74
N ARG A 306 -7.64 12.36 1.74
CA ARG A 306 -7.95 10.93 1.59
C ARG A 306 -9.46 10.67 1.59
N MET A 307 -10.21 11.26 2.50
CA MET A 307 -11.67 11.11 2.55
C MET A 307 -12.33 11.62 1.27
N THR A 308 -11.91 12.78 0.79
CA THR A 308 -12.43 13.34 -0.48
C THR A 308 -12.01 12.53 -1.70
N GLN A 309 -10.80 11.94 -1.71
CA GLN A 309 -10.38 11.05 -2.80
C GLN A 309 -11.13 9.72 -2.81
N ILE A 310 -11.45 9.16 -1.63
CA ILE A 310 -12.32 7.99 -1.51
C ILE A 310 -13.73 8.32 -2.04
N ASN A 311 -14.31 9.44 -1.63
CA ASN A 311 -15.60 9.87 -2.16
C ASN A 311 -15.57 10.09 -3.68
N ALA A 312 -14.50 10.68 -4.23
CA ALA A 312 -14.33 10.82 -5.67
C ALA A 312 -14.22 9.46 -6.39
N ALA A 313 -13.60 8.45 -5.76
CA ALA A 313 -13.53 7.10 -6.32
C ALA A 313 -14.93 6.47 -6.41
N LEU A 314 -15.79 6.73 -5.42
CA LEU A 314 -17.20 6.31 -5.45
C LEU A 314 -18.00 7.05 -6.53
N LEU A 315 -17.81 8.36 -6.67
CA LEU A 315 -18.44 9.13 -7.74
C LEU A 315 -18.15 8.51 -9.12
N LEU A 316 -16.91 8.11 -9.37
CA LEU A 316 -16.48 7.56 -10.66
C LEU A 316 -16.90 6.10 -10.87
N ASN A 317 -16.62 5.23 -9.90
CA ASN A 317 -16.71 3.78 -10.10
C ASN A 317 -18.06 3.19 -9.69
N ASP A 318 -18.77 3.82 -8.76
CA ASP A 318 -20.06 3.34 -8.26
C ASP A 318 -21.22 4.17 -8.84
N GLU A 319 -21.16 5.49 -8.69
CA GLU A 319 -22.22 6.41 -9.14
C GLU A 319 -22.15 6.78 -10.63
N ARG A 320 -21.04 6.43 -11.30
CA ARG A 320 -20.78 6.68 -12.74
C ARG A 320 -20.90 8.17 -13.12
N LYS A 321 -20.50 9.06 -12.22
CA LYS A 321 -20.36 10.49 -12.48
C LYS A 321 -19.22 10.76 -13.45
N SER A 322 -19.24 11.93 -14.07
CA SER A 322 -18.21 12.32 -15.02
C SER A 322 -16.88 12.61 -14.32
N VAL A 323 -15.78 12.56 -15.08
CA VAL A 323 -14.46 12.96 -14.60
C VAL A 323 -14.47 14.42 -14.15
N GLU A 324 -15.18 15.29 -14.87
CA GLU A 324 -15.33 16.71 -14.53
C GLU A 324 -16.05 16.89 -13.19
N GLU A 325 -17.13 16.15 -12.92
CA GLU A 325 -17.82 16.18 -11.62
C GLU A 325 -16.90 15.74 -10.47
N ALA A 326 -16.07 14.71 -10.69
CA ALA A 326 -15.14 14.22 -9.68
C ALA A 326 -13.95 15.18 -9.46
N ILE A 327 -13.42 15.81 -10.51
CA ILE A 327 -12.40 16.87 -10.41
C ILE A 327 -12.97 18.05 -9.62
N ASP A 328 -14.16 18.52 -9.98
CA ASP A 328 -14.84 19.63 -9.30
C ASP A 328 -15.02 19.33 -7.80
N TYR A 329 -15.45 18.12 -7.46
CA TYR A 329 -15.56 17.67 -6.07
C TYR A 329 -14.21 17.73 -5.34
N LEU A 330 -13.13 17.23 -5.95
CA LEU A 330 -11.79 17.24 -5.35
C LEU A 330 -11.23 18.65 -5.15
N GLN A 331 -11.54 19.58 -6.06
CA GLN A 331 -11.11 20.98 -5.93
C GLN A 331 -11.86 21.68 -4.80
N HIS A 332 -13.19 21.56 -4.77
CA HIS A 332 -14.03 22.29 -3.82
C HIS A 332 -14.03 21.69 -2.42
N ARG A 333 -14.04 20.37 -2.30
CA ARG A 333 -14.09 19.69 -0.99
C ARG A 333 -12.71 19.28 -0.50
N GLY A 334 -11.80 18.94 -1.40
CA GLY A 334 -10.44 18.50 -1.05
C GLY A 334 -9.38 19.62 -1.09
N TYR A 335 -9.77 20.84 -1.49
CA TYR A 335 -8.89 21.99 -1.65
C TYR A 335 -7.63 21.65 -2.46
N ARG A 336 -7.82 20.90 -3.55
CA ARG A 336 -6.77 20.53 -4.49
C ARG A 336 -6.69 21.56 -5.62
N THR A 337 -5.47 21.80 -6.12
CA THR A 337 -5.28 22.49 -7.40
C THR A 337 -5.85 21.62 -8.54
N GLN A 338 -6.12 22.22 -9.70
CA GLN A 338 -6.54 21.48 -10.91
C GLN A 338 -5.60 20.30 -11.21
N GLU A 339 -4.30 20.58 -11.28
CA GLU A 339 -3.26 19.58 -11.58
C GLU A 339 -3.24 18.44 -10.55
N ALA A 340 -3.39 18.75 -9.26
CA ALA A 340 -3.42 17.74 -8.21
C ALA A 340 -4.73 16.94 -8.17
N ALA A 341 -5.86 17.53 -8.60
CA ALA A 341 -7.12 16.84 -8.75
C ALA A 341 -7.07 15.87 -9.94
N GLU A 342 -6.60 16.32 -11.11
CA GLU A 342 -6.41 15.48 -12.30
C GLU A 342 -5.48 14.29 -12.01
N GLY A 343 -4.34 14.53 -11.36
CA GLY A 343 -3.42 13.46 -10.97
C GLY A 343 -4.02 12.47 -9.97
N ALA A 344 -4.94 12.92 -9.11
CA ALA A 344 -5.66 12.03 -8.20
C ALA A 344 -6.70 11.18 -8.92
N ILE A 345 -7.35 11.73 -9.95
CA ILE A 345 -8.33 11.05 -10.80
C ILE A 345 -7.67 9.94 -11.61
N ASP A 346 -6.47 10.16 -12.14
CA ASP A 346 -5.71 9.12 -12.87
C ASP A 346 -5.53 7.84 -12.02
N PHE A 347 -5.41 7.97 -10.70
CA PHE A 347 -5.26 6.84 -9.78
C PHE A 347 -6.56 6.08 -9.53
N ILE A 348 -7.69 6.78 -9.45
CA ILE A 348 -8.98 6.23 -9.00
C ILE A 348 -9.99 5.99 -10.13
N SER A 349 -9.69 6.42 -11.36
CA SER A 349 -10.58 6.22 -12.52
C SER A 349 -10.71 4.75 -12.88
N PRO A 350 -11.89 4.29 -13.37
CA PRO A 350 -12.09 2.89 -13.74
C PRO A 350 -11.20 2.41 -14.89
N THR A 351 -10.77 3.33 -15.76
CA THR A 351 -9.91 3.04 -16.91
C THR A 351 -8.72 3.98 -16.98
N THR A 352 -7.60 3.49 -17.52
CA THR A 352 -6.44 4.32 -17.86
C THR A 352 -6.75 5.23 -19.06
N LYS A 353 -5.84 6.16 -19.36
CA LYS A 353 -5.95 7.06 -20.54
C LYS A 353 -5.98 6.29 -21.86
N GLU A 354 -5.40 5.10 -21.89
CA GLU A 354 -5.37 4.18 -23.03
C GLU A 354 -6.64 3.30 -23.12
N GLY A 355 -7.60 3.48 -22.20
CA GLY A 355 -8.86 2.75 -22.17
C GLY A 355 -8.77 1.33 -21.62
N LYS A 356 -7.65 0.96 -20.97
CA LYS A 356 -7.52 -0.31 -20.25
C LYS A 356 -8.17 -0.22 -18.87
N ILE A 357 -8.54 -1.36 -18.29
CA ILE A 357 -8.95 -1.43 -16.88
C ILE A 357 -7.81 -0.90 -16.01
N ASN A 358 -8.10 0.04 -15.12
CA ASN A 358 -7.13 0.56 -14.17
C ASN A 358 -7.10 -0.29 -12.91
N LEU A 359 -6.05 -1.12 -12.74
CA LEU A 359 -5.90 -1.97 -11.56
C LEU A 359 -5.79 -1.18 -10.25
N PHE A 360 -5.30 0.06 -10.27
CA PHE A 360 -5.11 0.86 -9.07
C PHE A 360 -6.40 1.56 -8.59
N ALA A 361 -7.47 1.56 -9.39
CA ALA A 361 -8.72 2.24 -9.06
C ALA A 361 -9.28 1.91 -7.66
N PRO A 362 -9.35 0.64 -7.22
CA PRO A 362 -9.82 0.30 -5.87
C PRO A 362 -8.73 0.47 -4.79
N TYR A 363 -7.47 0.71 -5.15
CA TYR A 363 -6.36 0.72 -4.19
C TYR A 363 -6.40 1.90 -3.22
N ILE A 364 -7.12 3.00 -3.54
CA ILE A 364 -7.24 4.16 -2.63
C ILE A 364 -7.80 3.82 -1.24
N PHE A 365 -8.58 2.73 -1.13
CA PHE A 365 -9.21 2.31 0.12
C PHE A 365 -8.21 1.71 1.14
N THR A 366 -7.01 1.30 0.71
CA THR A 366 -6.01 0.68 1.59
C THR A 366 -5.37 1.70 2.54
N TYR A 367 -5.06 2.91 2.06
CA TYR A 367 -4.37 3.96 2.82
C TYR A 367 -5.13 4.40 4.07
N PHE A 368 -6.24 5.12 3.87
CA PHE A 368 -6.96 5.73 4.98
C PHE A 368 -7.55 4.68 5.91
N THR A 369 -8.15 3.61 5.36
CA THR A 369 -8.74 2.54 6.15
C THR A 369 -7.67 1.80 6.94
N GLY A 370 -6.55 1.45 6.30
CA GLY A 370 -5.43 0.77 6.94
C GLY A 370 -4.89 1.56 8.12
N ARG A 371 -4.64 2.85 7.93
CA ARG A 371 -4.17 3.73 9.01
C ARG A 371 -5.24 3.92 10.08
N MET A 372 -6.42 4.40 9.70
CA MET A 372 -7.40 4.94 10.65
C MET A 372 -8.27 3.88 11.34
N ASN A 373 -8.42 2.70 10.74
CA ASN A 373 -9.27 1.63 11.29
C ASN A 373 -8.46 0.47 11.87
N PHE A 374 -7.20 0.27 11.44
CA PHE A 374 -6.37 -0.85 11.88
C PHE A 374 -5.15 -0.35 12.66
N VAL A 375 -4.18 0.24 11.98
CA VAL A 375 -2.82 0.37 12.51
C VAL A 375 -2.71 1.45 13.58
N TYR A 376 -3.15 2.68 13.29
CA TYR A 376 -2.96 3.81 14.21
C TYR A 376 -3.75 3.65 15.52
N PRO A 377 -5.04 3.23 15.52
CA PRO A 377 -5.75 2.95 16.77
C PRO A 377 -5.11 1.85 17.61
N THR A 378 -4.66 0.76 16.97
CA THR A 378 -3.97 -0.36 17.66
C THR A 378 -2.65 0.11 18.26
N PHE A 379 -1.91 0.97 17.54
CA PHE A 379 -0.68 1.58 18.04
C PHE A 379 -0.93 2.46 19.26
N LEU A 380 -1.93 3.36 19.22
CA LEU A 380 -2.31 4.20 20.37
C LEU A 380 -2.70 3.33 21.57
N GLN A 381 -3.48 2.28 21.36
CA GLN A 381 -3.84 1.34 22.42
C GLN A 381 -2.61 0.63 23.01
N ALA A 382 -1.62 0.28 22.17
CA ALA A 382 -0.37 -0.32 22.64
C ALA A 382 0.50 0.67 23.43
N VAL A 383 0.51 1.95 23.05
CA VAL A 383 1.14 3.03 23.83
C VAL A 383 0.46 3.18 25.19
N ASP A 384 -0.87 3.29 25.22
CA ASP A 384 -1.65 3.48 26.45
C ASP A 384 -1.48 2.33 27.45
N ARG A 385 -1.23 1.12 26.95
CA ARG A 385 -1.06 -0.11 27.73
C ARG A 385 0.41 -0.46 28.03
N ASP A 386 1.37 0.32 27.55
CA ASP A 386 2.82 0.07 27.67
C ASP A 386 3.26 -1.31 27.12
N VAL A 387 2.73 -1.67 25.93
CA VAL A 387 2.99 -2.96 25.25
C VAL A 387 3.52 -2.79 23.83
N LEU A 388 4.24 -1.69 23.56
CA LEU A 388 4.88 -1.43 22.27
C LEU A 388 5.81 -2.57 21.78
N PRO A 389 6.61 -3.24 22.65
CA PRO A 389 7.42 -4.38 22.20
C PRO A 389 6.57 -5.50 21.59
N GLU A 390 5.44 -5.85 22.21
CA GLU A 390 4.51 -6.89 21.76
C GLU A 390 3.78 -6.46 20.48
N PHE A 391 3.40 -5.19 20.37
CA PHE A 391 2.83 -4.60 19.16
C PHE A 391 3.78 -4.76 17.96
N PHE A 392 5.02 -4.31 18.08
CA PHE A 392 5.99 -4.42 16.99
C PHE A 392 6.36 -5.87 16.68
N LYS A 393 6.47 -6.75 17.70
CA LYS A 393 6.70 -8.19 17.47
C LYS A 393 5.55 -8.80 16.67
N THR A 394 4.32 -8.41 16.97
CA THR A 394 3.13 -8.87 16.24
C THR A 394 3.22 -8.45 14.78
N ILE A 395 3.55 -7.19 14.48
CA ILE A 395 3.61 -6.68 13.10
C ILE A 395 4.80 -7.25 12.31
N TYR A 396 6.00 -7.22 12.88
CA TYR A 396 7.23 -7.50 12.13
C TYR A 396 7.73 -8.94 12.29
N MET A 397 7.51 -9.60 13.42
CA MET A 397 8.06 -10.95 13.64
C MET A 397 7.07 -12.09 13.33
N ASN A 398 5.80 -11.76 13.10
CA ASN A 398 4.79 -12.70 12.61
C ASN A 398 4.39 -12.32 11.17
N PRO A 399 4.84 -13.05 10.14
CA PRO A 399 4.61 -12.66 8.75
C PRO A 399 3.14 -12.84 8.29
N TYR A 400 2.29 -13.44 9.13
CA TYR A 400 0.88 -13.72 8.83
C TYR A 400 -0.10 -12.82 9.61
N SER A 401 0.38 -11.88 10.43
CA SER A 401 -0.45 -10.89 11.14
C SER A 401 -0.79 -9.66 10.31
N GLY A 402 0.03 -9.37 9.30
CA GLY A 402 -0.02 -8.12 8.52
C GLY A 402 -1.08 -8.10 7.42
N SER A 403 -2.31 -8.55 7.70
CA SER A 403 -3.44 -8.51 6.77
C SER A 403 -4.72 -8.10 7.48
N SER A 404 -5.61 -7.37 6.81
CA SER A 404 -6.93 -6.99 7.34
C SER A 404 -7.76 -8.22 7.76
N VAL A 405 -7.52 -9.38 7.14
CA VAL A 405 -8.17 -10.66 7.47
C VAL A 405 -7.72 -11.19 8.83
N THR A 406 -6.42 -11.08 9.13
CA THR A 406 -5.82 -11.70 10.33
C THR A 406 -5.53 -10.73 11.45
N TRP A 407 -5.68 -9.42 11.22
CA TRP A 407 -5.30 -8.36 12.15
C TRP A 407 -5.94 -8.54 13.53
N ASN A 408 -7.28 -8.68 13.59
CA ASN A 408 -8.00 -8.80 14.86
C ASN A 408 -7.51 -10.01 15.67
N LYS A 409 -7.35 -11.16 15.01
CA LYS A 409 -6.85 -12.39 15.63
C LYS A 409 -5.40 -12.25 16.11
N ALA A 410 -4.57 -11.59 15.32
CA ALA A 410 -3.17 -11.35 15.67
C ALA A 410 -3.01 -10.44 16.91
N PHE A 411 -3.99 -9.57 17.16
CA PHE A 411 -4.01 -8.65 18.29
C PHE A 411 -4.97 -9.06 19.43
N GLU A 412 -5.53 -10.28 19.43
CA GLU A 412 -6.41 -10.79 20.51
C GLU A 412 -5.77 -10.75 21.91
N TRP A 413 -4.44 -10.73 21.99
CA TRP A 413 -3.69 -10.63 23.25
C TRP A 413 -3.79 -9.24 23.90
N MET A 414 -4.20 -8.23 23.14
CA MET A 414 -4.36 -6.84 23.58
C MET A 414 -5.85 -6.55 23.83
#